data_AF-X1A886-F1
#
_entry.id   AF-X1A886-F1
#
_cell.length_a   1.000
_cell.length_b   1.000
_cell.length_c   1.000
_cell.angle_alpha   90.00
_cell.angle_beta   90.00
_cell.angle_gamma   90.00
#
_symmetry.space_group_name_H-M   'P 1'
#
loop_
_entity.id
_entity.type
_entity.pdbx_description
1 polymer ?
#
loop_
_entity_poly.entity_id
_entity_poly.type
_entity_poly.pdbx_seq_one_letter_code
_entity_poly.pdbx_strand_id
1 'polypeptide(L)'
;FLVDPNDTSALIKVIEINTFLWGGLYNPIIPAFKRKPKVYKNIDYGRLTSRQIVLGYLDAYDPDYVVLMEDSSFSNFNSINKRIIKFSDILSIVKEEGIPKYGIGFFELLNYFIKEELKFIRRKPLNICFPNFKRPFSAFMAAFFGVVPDFIGNIIKENYDNILSTERPFF
;
A
#
# COMPACT_ATOMS: atom_id res chain seq x y z
N PHE A 1 -6.16 5.62 -0.53
CA PHE A 1 -6.14 5.18 -1.95
C PHE A 1 -7.55 4.87 -2.42
N LEU A 2 -7.99 5.45 -3.54
CA LEU A 2 -9.28 5.09 -4.15
C LEU A 2 -9.05 4.04 -5.25
N VAL A 3 -9.66 2.86 -5.11
CA VAL A 3 -9.42 1.71 -6.01
C VAL A 3 -10.74 1.06 -6.42
N ASP A 4 -10.89 0.72 -7.70
CA ASP A 4 -12.00 -0.16 -8.14
C ASP A 4 -11.72 -1.58 -7.62
N PRO A 5 -12.59 -2.16 -6.78
CA PRO A 5 -12.37 -3.49 -6.21
C PRO A 5 -12.31 -4.61 -7.27
N ASN A 6 -12.81 -4.36 -8.49
CA ASN A 6 -12.74 -5.34 -9.58
C ASN A 6 -11.41 -5.25 -10.35
N ASP A 7 -10.62 -4.20 -10.11
CA ASP A 7 -9.29 -4.06 -10.68
C ASP A 7 -8.24 -4.64 -9.72
N THR A 8 -8.05 -5.95 -9.82
CA THR A 8 -7.05 -6.66 -9.00
C THR A 8 -5.63 -6.19 -9.28
N SER A 9 -5.33 -5.70 -10.49
CA SER A 9 -4.01 -5.19 -10.84
C SER A 9 -3.73 -3.87 -10.10
N ALA A 10 -4.69 -2.94 -10.12
CA ALA A 10 -4.61 -1.72 -9.34
C ALA A 10 -4.52 -1.99 -7.84
N LEU A 11 -5.30 -2.96 -7.33
CA LEU A 11 -5.26 -3.34 -5.92
C LEU A 11 -3.87 -3.84 -5.50
N ILE A 12 -3.23 -4.70 -6.29
CA ILE A 12 -1.87 -5.19 -6.02
C ILE A 12 -0.88 -4.03 -6.00
N LYS A 13 -0.93 -3.12 -6.99
CA LYS A 13 -0.07 -1.94 -7.02
C LYS A 13 -0.24 -1.05 -5.78
N VAL A 14 -1.47 -0.89 -5.29
CA VAL A 14 -1.72 -0.15 -4.05
C VAL A 14 -1.16 -0.87 -2.84
N ILE A 15 -1.28 -2.19 -2.76
CA ILE A 15 -0.64 -2.99 -1.71
C ILE A 15 0.88 -2.85 -1.77
N GLU A 16 1.47 -2.81 -2.98
CA GLU A 16 2.90 -2.60 -3.18
C GLU A 16 3.38 -1.27 -2.58
N ILE A 17 2.70 -0.17 -2.92
CA ILE A 17 3.02 1.15 -2.36
C ILE A 17 2.77 1.17 -0.86
N ASN A 18 1.65 0.62 -0.38
CA ASN A 18 1.33 0.60 1.04
C ASN A 18 2.35 -0.19 1.85
N THR A 19 2.81 -1.33 1.34
CA THR A 19 3.88 -2.11 1.97
C THR A 19 5.13 -1.27 2.12
N PHE A 20 5.51 -0.54 1.06
CA PHE A 20 6.62 0.41 1.12
C PHE A 20 6.36 1.60 2.06
N LEU A 21 5.12 2.09 2.15
CA LEU A 21 4.71 3.16 3.05
C LEU A 21 4.24 2.60 4.40
N TRP A 22 5.18 1.98 5.12
CA TRP A 22 4.98 1.48 6.48
C TRP A 22 3.84 0.45 6.62
N GLY A 23 3.74 -0.49 5.68
CA GLY A 23 2.74 -1.56 5.73
C GLY A 23 1.29 -1.10 5.54
N GLY A 24 1.06 0.16 5.14
CA GLY A 24 -0.25 0.69 4.84
C GLY A 24 -1.08 1.10 6.06
N LEU A 25 -0.49 1.12 7.27
CA LEU A 25 -1.19 1.40 8.53
C LEU A 25 -1.99 2.72 8.50
N TYR A 26 -1.44 3.75 7.83
CA TYR A 26 -2.04 5.08 7.70
C TYR A 26 -2.56 5.37 6.29
N ASN A 27 -2.74 4.32 5.48
CA ASN A 27 -3.02 4.45 4.05
C ASN A 27 -4.17 3.52 3.62
N PRO A 28 -5.41 3.80 4.07
CA PRO A 28 -6.53 2.93 3.79
C PRO A 28 -6.81 2.82 2.29
N ILE A 29 -7.18 1.61 1.88
CA ILE A 29 -7.69 1.32 0.54
C ILE A 29 -9.22 1.47 0.61
N ILE A 30 -9.73 2.56 0.08
CA ILE A 30 -11.16 2.86 0.06
C ILE A 30 -11.70 2.38 -1.29
N PRO A 31 -12.69 1.47 -1.30
CA PRO A 31 -13.21 0.95 -2.54
C PRO A 31 -14.09 1.99 -3.23
N ALA A 32 -13.71 2.35 -4.45
CA ALA A 32 -14.44 3.25 -5.30
C ALA A 32 -15.20 2.44 -6.35
N PHE A 33 -16.53 2.42 -6.28
CA PHE A 33 -17.35 1.59 -7.17
C PHE A 33 -18.08 2.46 -8.20
N LYS A 34 -18.02 2.09 -9.48
CA LYS A 34 -18.95 2.63 -10.49
C LYS A 34 -20.39 2.23 -10.16
N ARG A 35 -20.56 0.94 -9.80
CA ARG A 35 -21.85 0.36 -9.41
C ARG A 35 -21.76 -0.19 -7.99
N LYS A 36 -22.69 0.24 -7.13
CA LYS A 36 -22.80 -0.25 -5.75
C LYS A 36 -22.87 -1.80 -5.71
N PRO A 37 -21.99 -2.47 -4.94
CA PRO A 37 -22.07 -3.91 -4.76
C PRO A 37 -23.41 -4.36 -4.19
N LYS A 38 -23.86 -5.56 -4.57
CA LYS A 38 -25.15 -6.12 -4.13
C LYS A 38 -25.24 -6.23 -2.60
N VAL A 39 -24.11 -6.50 -1.92
CA VAL A 39 -24.05 -6.63 -0.45
C VAL A 39 -24.55 -5.37 0.25
N TYR A 40 -24.27 -4.18 -0.29
CA TYR A 40 -24.75 -2.90 0.27
C TYR A 40 -26.24 -2.62 0.03
N LYS A 41 -26.96 -3.48 -0.70
CA LYS A 41 -28.42 -3.35 -0.86
C LYS A 41 -29.19 -3.85 0.36
N ASN A 42 -28.62 -4.81 1.09
CA ASN A 42 -29.29 -5.51 2.19
C ASN A 42 -28.99 -4.88 3.57
N ILE A 43 -28.29 -3.74 3.59
CA ILE A 43 -27.90 -2.97 4.77
C ILE A 43 -28.51 -1.56 4.61
N ASP A 44 -28.59 -0.75 5.68
CA ASP A 44 -29.08 0.64 5.65
C ASP A 44 -28.43 1.54 4.59
N TYR A 45 -27.32 1.11 3.99
CA TYR A 45 -26.71 1.69 2.79
C TYR A 45 -27.54 1.54 1.50
N GLY A 46 -28.71 0.88 1.55
CA GLY A 46 -29.60 0.66 0.41
C GLY A 46 -29.98 1.96 -0.33
N ARG A 47 -30.11 3.07 0.40
CA ARG A 47 -30.47 4.40 -0.13
C ARG A 47 -29.28 5.24 -0.61
N LEU A 48 -28.06 4.93 -0.18
CA LEU A 48 -26.88 5.71 -0.56
C LEU A 48 -26.40 5.35 -1.97
N THR A 49 -25.95 6.39 -2.68
CA THR A 49 -25.21 6.26 -3.94
C THR A 49 -23.77 5.81 -3.69
N SER A 50 -23.11 5.21 -4.70
CA SER A 50 -21.68 4.86 -4.59
C SER A 50 -20.82 6.07 -4.21
N ARG A 51 -21.16 7.25 -4.74
CA ARG A 51 -20.47 8.51 -4.44
C ARG A 51 -20.59 8.87 -2.95
N GLN A 52 -21.80 8.81 -2.39
CA GLN A 52 -22.03 9.11 -0.97
C GLN A 52 -21.31 8.14 -0.04
N ILE A 53 -21.21 6.87 -0.43
CA ILE A 53 -20.46 5.87 0.35
C ILE A 53 -18.96 6.23 0.36
N VAL A 54 -18.37 6.52 -0.79
CA VAL A 54 -16.94 6.91 -0.89
C VAL A 54 -16.68 8.21 -0.13
N LEU A 55 -17.54 9.22 -0.28
CA LEU A 55 -17.42 10.48 0.47
C LEU A 55 -17.53 10.24 1.98
N GLY A 56 -18.47 9.40 2.43
CA GLY A 56 -18.58 9.04 3.85
C GLY A 56 -17.32 8.36 4.40
N TYR A 57 -16.65 7.50 3.63
CA TYR A 57 -15.35 6.94 4.02
C TYR A 57 -14.27 8.01 4.10
N LEU A 58 -14.23 8.93 3.14
CA LEU A 58 -13.26 10.03 3.14
C LEU A 58 -13.49 11.00 4.30
N ASP A 59 -14.74 11.33 4.62
CA ASP A 59 -15.09 12.21 5.73
C ASP A 59 -14.80 11.54 7.08
N ALA A 60 -15.06 10.22 7.20
CA ALA A 60 -14.79 9.48 8.43
C ALA A 60 -13.29 9.25 8.68
N TYR A 61 -12.50 9.05 7.62
CA TYR A 61 -11.06 8.85 7.73
C TYR A 61 -10.29 10.19 7.80
N ASP A 62 -10.83 11.23 7.18
CA ASP A 62 -10.26 12.57 7.12
C ASP A 62 -8.81 12.61 6.56
N PRO A 63 -8.54 12.09 5.35
CA PRO A 63 -7.18 12.00 4.84
C PRO A 63 -6.59 13.38 4.52
N ASP A 64 -5.26 13.48 4.65
CA ASP A 64 -4.48 14.59 4.09
C ASP A 64 -4.48 14.58 2.57
N TYR A 65 -4.34 13.38 1.99
CA TYR A 65 -4.25 13.15 0.55
C TYR A 65 -5.21 12.06 0.07
N VAL A 66 -5.83 12.32 -1.07
CA VAL A 66 -6.61 11.33 -1.81
C VAL A 66 -5.81 10.88 -3.02
N VAL A 67 -5.37 9.62 -2.99
CA VAL A 67 -4.61 9.04 -4.09
C VAL A 67 -5.57 8.42 -5.11
N LEU A 68 -5.47 8.87 -6.37
CA LEU A 68 -6.21 8.31 -7.50
C LEU A 68 -5.29 7.43 -8.36
N MET A 69 -5.83 6.31 -8.83
CA MET A 69 -5.20 5.53 -9.90
C MET A 69 -5.31 6.31 -11.22
N GLU A 70 -4.30 6.21 -12.08
CA GLU A 70 -4.24 7.01 -13.31
C GLU A 70 -5.42 6.76 -14.26
N ASP A 71 -5.84 5.49 -14.38
CA ASP A 71 -6.96 5.07 -15.22
C ASP A 71 -8.30 5.07 -14.47
N SER A 72 -8.36 5.69 -13.29
CA SER A 72 -9.59 5.71 -12.51
C SER A 72 -10.63 6.65 -13.15
N SER A 73 -11.81 6.11 -13.44
CA SER A 73 -12.98 6.90 -13.86
C SER A 73 -13.54 7.82 -12.75
N PHE A 74 -12.84 7.88 -11.62
CA PHE A 74 -13.19 8.62 -10.42
C PHE A 74 -12.62 10.04 -10.45
N SER A 75 -11.97 10.46 -11.54
CA SER A 75 -11.51 11.84 -11.75
C SER A 75 -12.59 12.92 -11.58
N ASN A 76 -13.88 12.57 -11.71
CA ASN A 76 -15.03 13.48 -11.51
C ASN A 76 -15.39 13.76 -10.03
N PHE A 77 -14.45 13.55 -9.12
CA PHE A 77 -14.57 13.93 -7.71
C PHE A 77 -14.15 15.38 -7.44
N ASN A 78 -14.46 16.33 -8.34
CA ASN A 78 -14.17 17.76 -8.17
C ASN A 78 -14.73 18.39 -6.88
N SER A 79 -15.65 17.70 -6.18
CA SER A 79 -16.21 18.16 -4.90
C SER A 79 -15.45 17.65 -3.68
N ILE A 80 -14.39 16.84 -3.85
CA ILE A 80 -13.52 16.43 -2.75
C ILE A 80 -12.66 17.65 -2.40
N ASN A 81 -12.94 18.28 -1.26
CA ASN A 81 -12.14 19.39 -0.73
C ASN A 81 -10.83 18.90 -0.08
N LYS A 82 -10.16 17.93 -0.72
CA LYS A 82 -8.92 17.30 -0.25
C LYS A 82 -7.88 17.36 -1.36
N ARG A 83 -6.60 17.30 -0.98
CA ARG A 83 -5.49 17.29 -1.94
C ARG A 83 -5.48 15.98 -2.69
N ILE A 84 -5.66 16.03 -4.00
CA ILE A 84 -5.61 14.85 -4.86
C ILE A 84 -4.19 14.71 -5.41
N ILE A 85 -3.61 13.52 -5.26
CA ILE A 85 -2.32 13.17 -5.86
C ILE A 85 -2.44 11.95 -6.75
N LYS A 86 -1.56 11.85 -7.73
CA LYS A 86 -1.47 10.70 -8.62
C LYS A 86 -0.74 9.55 -7.96
N PHE A 87 -1.16 8.33 -8.27
CA PHE A 87 -0.53 7.12 -7.77
C PHE A 87 0.97 7.06 -8.12
N SER A 88 1.32 7.39 -9.36
CA SER A 88 2.70 7.40 -9.85
C SER A 88 3.60 8.42 -9.14
N ASP A 89 3.05 9.51 -8.62
CA ASP A 89 3.82 10.57 -7.97
C ASP A 89 4.47 10.11 -6.65
N ILE A 90 3.92 9.09 -5.99
CA ILE A 90 4.34 8.66 -4.64
C ILE A 90 5.77 8.12 -4.64
N LEU A 91 6.10 7.25 -5.61
CA LEU A 91 7.41 6.60 -5.70
C LEU A 91 8.34 7.27 -6.73
N SER A 92 7.96 8.45 -7.24
CA SER A 92 8.61 9.07 -8.40
C SER A 92 10.08 9.44 -8.20
N ILE A 93 10.52 9.59 -6.95
CA ILE A 93 11.91 9.96 -6.59
C ILE A 93 12.65 8.85 -5.83
N VAL A 94 12.03 7.68 -5.63
CA VAL A 94 12.59 6.62 -4.77
C VAL A 94 13.88 6.04 -5.35
N LYS A 95 14.00 5.99 -6.69
CA LYS A 95 15.19 5.45 -7.33
C LYS A 95 16.41 6.36 -7.15
N GLU A 96 16.19 7.67 -7.14
CA GLU A 96 17.22 8.68 -7.02
C GLU A 96 17.57 8.96 -5.55
N GLU A 97 16.56 9.11 -4.69
CA GLU A 97 16.71 9.62 -3.32
C GLU A 97 16.52 8.55 -2.24
N GLY A 98 16.03 7.34 -2.59
CA GLY A 98 15.75 6.28 -1.62
C GLY A 98 14.57 6.56 -0.68
N ILE A 99 13.85 7.66 -0.87
CA ILE A 99 12.67 8.05 -0.06
C ILE A 99 11.46 8.29 -0.97
N PRO A 100 10.22 8.07 -0.48
CA PRO A 100 9.03 8.42 -1.24
C PRO A 100 8.85 9.94 -1.28
N LYS A 101 8.13 10.44 -2.29
CA LYS A 101 7.75 11.85 -2.36
C LYS A 101 6.73 12.24 -1.28
N TYR A 102 5.94 11.26 -0.82
CA TYR A 102 4.92 11.44 0.22
C TYR A 102 4.98 10.30 1.24
N GLY A 103 4.91 10.65 2.52
CA GLY A 103 4.95 9.70 3.63
C GLY A 103 6.37 9.30 4.03
N ILE A 104 6.47 8.20 4.78
CA ILE A 104 7.74 7.62 5.25
C ILE A 104 7.92 6.27 4.55
N GLY A 105 9.08 6.08 3.94
CA GLY A 105 9.42 4.88 3.20
C GLY A 105 9.97 3.75 4.07
N PHE A 106 9.85 2.54 3.55
CA PHE A 106 10.35 1.33 4.21
C PHE A 106 11.86 1.36 4.45
N PHE A 107 12.63 2.00 3.56
CA PHE A 107 14.08 2.14 3.73
C PHE A 107 14.45 3.00 4.94
N GLU A 108 13.71 4.08 5.21
CA GLU A 108 13.94 4.92 6.40
C GLU A 108 13.72 4.10 7.67
N LEU A 109 12.64 3.31 7.70
CA LEU A 109 12.32 2.42 8.81
C LEU A 109 13.35 1.31 8.99
N LEU A 110 13.79 0.68 7.90
CA LEU A 110 14.82 -0.36 7.96
C LEU A 110 16.15 0.20 8.46
N ASN A 111 16.57 1.36 7.96
CA ASN A 111 17.82 1.99 8.40
C ASN A 111 17.78 2.36 9.88
N TYR A 112 16.66 2.92 10.34
CA TYR A 112 16.45 3.21 11.75
C TYR A 112 16.47 1.92 12.59
N PHE A 113 15.75 0.89 12.16
CA PHE A 113 15.71 -0.40 12.81
C PHE A 113 17.10 -1.04 12.92
N ILE A 114 17.88 -1.08 11.84
CA ILE A 114 19.23 -1.62 11.85
C ILE A 114 20.10 -0.87 12.85
N LYS A 115 20.05 0.47 12.81
CA LYS A 115 20.87 1.34 13.65
C LYS A 115 20.57 1.18 15.14
N GLU A 116 19.29 1.09 15.50
CA GLU A 116 18.86 1.10 16.91
C GLU A 116 18.71 -0.32 17.48
N GLU A 117 18.20 -1.27 16.71
CA GLU A 117 17.84 -2.62 17.19
C GLU A 117 18.89 -3.69 16.88
N LEU A 118 19.72 -3.50 15.85
CA LEU A 118 20.76 -4.46 15.45
C LEU A 118 22.17 -4.01 15.81
N LYS A 119 22.31 -2.94 16.61
CA LYS A 119 23.61 -2.46 17.13
C LYS A 119 24.34 -3.50 17.97
N PHE A 120 23.60 -4.42 18.60
CA PHE A 120 24.14 -5.46 19.48
C PHE A 120 23.73 -6.85 19.02
N ILE A 121 24.59 -7.84 19.25
CA ILE A 121 24.27 -9.24 18.99
C ILE A 121 23.16 -9.66 19.94
N ARG A 122 22.02 -10.03 19.36
CA ARG A 122 20.85 -10.49 20.12
C ARG A 122 21.07 -11.91 20.62
N ARG A 123 20.69 -12.19 21.87
CA ARG A 123 20.68 -13.57 22.41
C ARG A 123 19.75 -14.50 21.62
N LYS A 124 18.67 -13.94 21.06
CA LYS A 124 17.76 -14.62 20.14
C LYS A 124 17.80 -13.88 18.80
N PRO A 125 18.32 -14.51 17.73
CA PRO A 125 18.33 -13.89 16.41
C PRO A 125 16.89 -13.63 15.94
N LEU A 126 16.73 -12.62 15.10
CA LEU A 126 15.46 -12.33 14.45
C LEU A 126 15.39 -13.13 13.17
N ASN A 127 14.26 -13.82 12.96
CA ASN A 127 13.99 -14.50 11.71
C ASN A 127 13.23 -13.53 10.81
N ILE A 128 13.94 -12.93 9.86
CA ILE A 128 13.37 -11.97 8.91
C ILE A 128 13.16 -12.70 7.58
N CYS A 129 11.95 -12.57 7.03
CA CYS A 129 11.54 -13.27 5.82
C CYS A 129 10.92 -12.29 4.81
N PHE A 130 11.36 -12.38 3.56
CA PHE A 130 10.74 -11.71 2.41
C PHE A 130 10.19 -12.77 1.45
N PRO A 131 8.96 -13.25 1.70
CA PRO A 131 8.39 -14.34 0.93
C PRO A 131 8.09 -13.91 -0.52
N ASN A 132 8.22 -14.86 -1.44
CA ASN A 132 7.75 -14.70 -2.82
C ASN A 132 6.52 -15.58 -3.04
N PHE A 133 5.39 -14.93 -3.33
CA PHE A 133 4.11 -15.61 -3.54
C PHE A 133 3.90 -15.92 -5.02
N LYS A 134 3.94 -17.20 -5.39
CA LYS A 134 3.47 -17.66 -6.71
C LYS A 134 1.95 -17.86 -6.67
N ARG A 135 1.32 -17.90 -7.85
CA ARG A 135 -0.11 -18.22 -7.95
C ARG A 135 -0.37 -19.66 -7.50
N PRO A 136 -1.53 -19.97 -6.87
CA PRO A 136 -2.72 -19.13 -6.65
C PRO A 136 -2.70 -18.26 -5.36
N PHE A 137 -3.67 -17.34 -5.21
CA PHE A 137 -3.90 -16.47 -4.02
C PHE A 137 -2.92 -15.32 -3.77
N SER A 138 -2.12 -14.93 -4.76
CA SER A 138 -1.12 -13.86 -4.61
C SER A 138 -1.68 -12.54 -4.07
N ALA A 139 -2.90 -12.13 -4.46
CA ALA A 139 -3.51 -10.89 -3.97
C ALA A 139 -3.90 -10.96 -2.48
N PHE A 140 -4.38 -12.12 -2.02
CA PHE A 140 -4.69 -12.34 -0.60
C PHE A 140 -3.41 -12.36 0.23
N MET A 141 -2.39 -13.09 -0.23
CA MET A 141 -1.10 -13.14 0.47
C MET A 141 -0.41 -11.77 0.51
N ALA A 142 -0.44 -11.02 -0.60
CA ALA A 142 0.03 -9.65 -0.66
C ALA A 142 -0.67 -8.76 0.38
N ALA A 143 -1.99 -8.90 0.57
CA ALA A 143 -2.71 -8.11 1.56
C ALA A 143 -2.32 -8.43 3.01
N PHE A 144 -1.88 -9.66 3.30
CA PHE A 144 -1.48 -10.08 4.65
C PHE A 144 -0.01 -9.80 4.97
N PHE A 145 0.88 -10.16 4.05
CA PHE A 145 2.33 -10.10 4.28
C PHE A 145 3.00 -8.89 3.64
N GLY A 146 2.27 -8.17 2.79
CA GLY A 146 2.84 -7.16 1.92
C GLY A 146 3.55 -7.77 0.71
N VAL A 147 3.80 -6.91 -0.26
CA VAL A 147 4.63 -7.15 -1.44
C VAL A 147 5.22 -5.80 -1.83
N VAL A 148 6.38 -5.77 -2.48
CA VAL A 148 6.97 -4.52 -2.96
C VAL A 148 7.20 -4.61 -4.47
N PRO A 149 7.25 -3.46 -5.19
CA PRO A 149 7.64 -3.46 -6.59
C PRO A 149 9.03 -4.08 -6.79
N ASP A 150 9.25 -4.75 -7.92
CA ASP A 150 10.49 -5.48 -8.20
C ASP A 150 11.76 -4.64 -7.99
N PHE A 151 11.73 -3.35 -8.38
CA PHE A 151 12.89 -2.47 -8.21
C PHE A 151 13.21 -2.21 -6.72
N ILE A 152 12.20 -2.09 -5.86
CA ILE A 152 12.37 -1.97 -4.41
C ILE A 152 12.86 -3.31 -3.86
N GLY A 153 12.29 -4.42 -4.33
CA GLY A 153 12.73 -5.77 -3.96
C GLY A 153 14.21 -6.01 -4.25
N ASN A 154 14.72 -5.55 -5.39
CA ASN A 154 16.12 -5.62 -5.77
C ASN A 154 17.01 -4.78 -4.85
N ILE A 155 16.60 -3.54 -4.54
CA ILE A 155 17.34 -2.68 -3.59
C ILE A 155 17.41 -3.34 -2.20
N ILE A 156 16.31 -3.95 -1.73
CA ILE A 156 16.29 -4.69 -0.45
C ILE A 156 17.31 -5.83 -0.50
N LYS A 157 17.26 -6.62 -1.58
CA LYS A 157 18.13 -7.78 -1.77
C LYS A 157 19.62 -7.40 -1.77
N GLU A 158 19.97 -6.33 -2.46
CA GLU A 158 21.36 -5.89 -2.63
C GLU A 158 21.92 -5.26 -1.35
N ASN A 159 21.11 -4.51 -0.60
CA ASN A 159 21.62 -3.65 0.47
C ASN A 159 21.28 -4.16 1.88
N TYR A 160 20.26 -4.99 2.06
CA TYR A 160 19.70 -5.31 3.38
C TYR A 160 19.71 -6.80 3.72
N ASP A 161 19.59 -7.71 2.74
CA ASP A 161 19.44 -9.15 3.04
C ASP A 161 20.59 -9.70 3.89
N ASN A 162 21.84 -9.32 3.62
CA ASN A 162 22.99 -9.76 4.40
C ASN A 162 22.98 -9.22 5.83
N ILE A 163 22.59 -7.95 6.01
CA ILE A 163 22.54 -7.29 7.33
C ILE A 163 21.43 -7.90 8.18
N LEU A 164 20.29 -8.18 7.55
CA LEU A 164 19.09 -8.71 8.20
C LEU A 164 19.10 -10.24 8.31
N SER A 165 20.05 -10.93 7.66
CA SER A 165 20.06 -12.39 7.52
C SER A 165 18.72 -12.91 6.96
N THR A 166 18.20 -12.23 5.94
CA THR A 166 16.86 -12.45 5.40
C THR A 166 16.72 -13.80 4.69
N GLU A 167 15.63 -14.52 4.97
CA GLU A 167 15.18 -15.67 4.18
C GLU A 167 14.18 -15.27 3.09
N ARG A 168 14.23 -15.91 1.92
CA ARG A 168 13.31 -15.66 0.79
C ARG A 168 12.62 -16.96 0.32
N PRO A 169 11.74 -17.54 1.14
CA PRO A 169 11.01 -18.74 0.77
C PRO A 169 10.05 -18.49 -0.40
N PHE A 170 9.80 -19.54 -1.16
CA PHE A 170 8.77 -19.57 -2.20
C PHE A 170 7.53 -20.26 -1.64
N PHE A 171 6.39 -19.59 -1.75
CA PHE A 171 5.07 -20.13 -1.39
C PHE A 171 4.14 -20.16 -2.60
#